data_AF-A0A7X2ZBM2-F1
#
_entry.id   AF-A0A7X2ZBM2-F1
#
_cell.length_a   1.000
_cell.length_b   1.000
_cell.length_c   1.000
_cell.angle_alpha   90.00
_cell.angle_beta   90.00
_cell.angle_gamma   90.00
#
_symmetry.space_group_name_H-M   'P 1'
#
loop_
_entity.id
_entity.type
_entity.pdbx_description
1 polymer ?
#
loop_
_entity_poly.entity_id
_entity_poly.type
_entity_poly.pdbx_seq_one_letter_code
_entity_poly.pdbx_strand_id
1 'polypeptide(L)'
;MKRAVRLVPDRCPAATPCGKMTALDGGRLLCPLTDRRSVCILNLLTNRPTVCIWGGKDKFVRSIGGALRELHFKGEYKPMSPRFNPFARISMAIVAYFVSMFAFLGVLAVMDQLERVRTEYAFLASMNVLVGLWLTAAVFAAYKLLDRGRPFRLGFAVRRKDLAFAAAAVTASMTTAIVFAFAAASREPGLGTVFRLEKLGDTAFLGAAAYGFLGWLIASMQEEVLNRGYMFANLHRLRPLGMLLAASFLFALTHIPTKGLHMYPLLIHFIGGLCYGYVYLKSGSLWISSAVHAAHNWALDLWFNDDYGVSLVSFAVPLTDGTKLLQQALLVFLILVLTYGFYGRNGIWTPADNLNALWTADRHRPHPHRGGIRQGSAASADTAL
;
A
#
# COMPACT_ATOMS: atom_id res chain seq x y z
N MET A 1 -42.39 -36.28 8.60
CA MET A 1 -42.23 -34.98 9.29
C MET A 1 -40.75 -34.61 9.41
N LYS A 2 -40.24 -33.69 8.57
CA LYS A 2 -38.89 -33.14 8.69
C LYS A 2 -38.91 -32.05 9.77
N ARG A 3 -38.33 -32.29 10.96
CA ARG A 3 -38.15 -31.25 11.97
C ARG A 3 -37.02 -30.32 11.52
N ALA A 4 -37.33 -29.04 11.34
CA ALA A 4 -36.38 -28.00 10.98
C ALA A 4 -35.30 -27.86 12.07
N VAL A 5 -34.04 -27.82 11.63
CA VAL A 5 -32.89 -27.50 12.49
C VAL A 5 -32.96 -26.01 12.80
N ARG A 6 -33.07 -25.65 14.07
CA ARG A 6 -33.14 -24.25 14.52
C ARG A 6 -31.73 -23.79 14.89
N LEU A 7 -31.20 -22.79 14.17
CA LEU A 7 -29.98 -22.08 14.54
C LEU A 7 -30.31 -21.14 15.70
N VAL A 8 -29.60 -21.24 16.82
CA VAL A 8 -29.78 -20.36 17.98
C VAL A 8 -28.45 -19.66 18.26
N PRO A 9 -28.26 -18.40 17.85
CA PRO A 9 -26.99 -17.67 17.96
C PRO A 9 -26.52 -17.43 19.41
N ASP A 10 -27.46 -17.34 20.37
CA ASP A 10 -27.18 -16.74 21.68
C ASP A 10 -27.11 -17.74 22.86
N ARG A 11 -27.03 -19.05 22.60
CA ARG A 11 -27.01 -20.09 23.65
C ARG A 11 -25.79 -21.01 23.58
N CYS A 12 -24.61 -20.44 23.50
CA CYS A 12 -23.40 -21.23 23.70
C CYS A 12 -22.93 -21.06 25.16
N PRO A 13 -23.07 -22.08 26.03
CA PRO A 13 -22.65 -21.97 27.43
C PRO A 13 -21.14 -21.75 27.50
N ALA A 14 -20.72 -20.76 28.28
CA ALA A 14 -19.31 -20.51 28.53
C ALA A 14 -18.68 -21.72 29.24
N ALA A 15 -17.53 -22.15 28.73
CA ALA A 15 -16.59 -23.07 29.40
C ALA A 15 -17.08 -24.51 29.70
N THR A 16 -17.57 -25.24 28.70
CA THR A 16 -17.63 -26.72 28.79
C THR A 16 -16.40 -27.36 28.11
N PRO A 17 -15.72 -28.33 28.75
CA PRO A 17 -14.57 -29.02 28.15
C PRO A 17 -15.04 -29.78 26.90
N CYS A 18 -14.34 -29.54 25.78
CA CYS A 18 -14.66 -30.16 24.52
C CYS A 18 -14.20 -31.63 24.48
N GLY A 19 -15.01 -32.50 23.87
CA GLY A 19 -14.62 -33.89 23.58
C GLY A 19 -13.55 -34.01 22.49
N LYS A 20 -13.33 -35.22 21.96
CA LYS A 20 -12.37 -35.45 20.85
C LYS A 20 -12.64 -34.49 19.68
N MET A 21 -11.66 -33.64 19.39
CA MET A 21 -11.71 -32.67 18.30
C MET A 21 -11.54 -33.38 16.95
N THR A 22 -12.37 -33.01 15.97
CA THR A 22 -12.21 -33.47 14.57
C THR A 22 -11.81 -32.27 13.71
N ALA A 23 -10.69 -32.40 12.98
CA ALA A 23 -10.23 -31.35 12.08
C ALA A 23 -11.16 -31.24 10.86
N LEU A 24 -11.49 -30.01 10.48
CA LEU A 24 -12.13 -29.66 9.22
C LEU A 24 -11.13 -28.89 8.34
N ASP A 25 -11.29 -29.00 7.04
CA ASP A 25 -10.50 -28.21 6.08
C ASP A 25 -10.63 -26.71 6.33
N GLY A 26 -9.53 -25.98 6.14
CA GLY A 26 -9.48 -24.53 6.28
C GLY A 26 -9.32 -24.02 7.72
N GLY A 27 -8.75 -24.82 8.62
CA GLY A 27 -8.39 -24.37 9.97
C GLY A 27 -9.60 -24.18 10.88
N ARG A 28 -10.58 -25.09 10.84
CA ARG A 28 -11.71 -25.13 11.79
C ARG A 28 -11.71 -26.46 12.53
N LEU A 29 -12.08 -26.45 13.81
CA LEU A 29 -12.26 -27.68 14.58
C LEU A 29 -13.73 -27.87 14.94
N LEU A 30 -14.20 -29.08 14.70
CA LEU A 30 -15.48 -29.55 15.21
C LEU A 30 -15.29 -29.96 16.66
N CYS A 31 -16.00 -29.28 17.56
CA CYS A 31 -15.96 -29.55 18.99
C CYS A 31 -17.33 -30.06 19.45
N PRO A 32 -17.48 -31.37 19.67
CA PRO A 32 -18.66 -31.89 20.35
C PRO A 32 -18.60 -31.43 21.81
N LEU A 33 -19.59 -30.64 22.24
CA LEU A 33 -19.75 -30.29 23.65
C LEU A 33 -20.16 -31.54 24.43
N THR A 34 -19.82 -31.56 25.72
CA THR A 34 -20.09 -32.68 26.62
C THR A 34 -21.58 -32.85 26.96
N ASP A 35 -22.39 -31.80 26.81
CA ASP A 35 -23.83 -31.96 26.80
C ASP A 35 -24.23 -32.81 25.58
N ARG A 36 -25.02 -33.85 25.79
CA ARG A 36 -25.30 -34.86 24.74
C ARG A 36 -26.19 -34.32 23.59
N ARG A 37 -26.35 -33.00 23.43
CA ARG A 37 -27.37 -32.39 22.56
C ARG A 37 -26.86 -31.26 21.67
N SER A 38 -25.62 -30.78 21.83
CA SER A 38 -25.09 -29.66 21.05
C SER A 38 -23.72 -29.95 20.41
N VAL A 39 -23.52 -29.42 19.20
CA VAL A 39 -22.23 -29.42 18.50
C VAL A 39 -21.89 -27.99 18.12
N CYS A 40 -20.68 -27.55 18.48
CA CYS A 40 -20.22 -26.20 18.21
C CYS A 40 -19.05 -26.22 17.22
N ILE A 41 -19.10 -25.31 16.25
CA ILE A 41 -17.98 -25.07 15.35
C ILE A 41 -17.14 -23.96 15.97
N LEU A 42 -15.90 -24.29 16.32
CA LEU A 42 -14.95 -23.36 16.90
C LEU A 42 -14.02 -22.81 15.83
N ASN A 43 -13.81 -21.49 15.88
CA ASN A 43 -12.78 -20.84 15.07
C ASN A 43 -11.43 -20.97 15.81
N LEU A 44 -10.49 -21.67 15.19
CA LEU A 44 -9.16 -21.97 15.75
C LEU A 44 -8.34 -20.72 16.11
N LEU A 45 -8.57 -19.59 15.43
CA LEU A 45 -7.79 -18.36 15.65
C LEU A 45 -8.31 -17.51 16.81
N THR A 46 -9.60 -17.63 17.15
CA THR A 46 -10.23 -16.75 18.15
C THR A 46 -10.73 -17.51 19.37
N ASN A 47 -10.74 -18.85 19.32
CA ASN A 47 -11.33 -19.74 20.31
C ASN A 47 -12.79 -19.36 20.67
N ARG A 48 -13.51 -18.71 19.74
CA ARG A 48 -14.92 -18.33 19.90
C ARG A 48 -15.83 -19.25 19.08
N PRO A 49 -16.97 -19.69 19.63
CA PRO A 49 -17.94 -20.47 18.89
C PRO A 49 -18.53 -19.60 17.78
N THR A 50 -18.51 -20.11 16.55
CA THR A 50 -19.05 -19.38 15.38
C THR A 50 -20.51 -19.77 15.10
N VAL A 51 -20.86 -21.04 15.36
CA VAL A 51 -22.23 -21.57 15.22
C VAL A 51 -22.40 -22.76 16.18
N CYS A 52 -23.53 -22.81 16.89
CA CYS A 52 -23.92 -23.89 17.79
C CYS A 52 -25.19 -24.55 17.22
N ILE A 53 -25.18 -25.86 16.97
CA ILE A 53 -26.32 -26.60 16.39
C ILE A 53 -26.84 -27.61 17.41
N TRP A 54 -28.15 -27.64 17.61
CA TRP A 54 -28.83 -28.47 18.61
C TRP A 54 -29.50 -29.69 17.94
N GLY A 55 -29.10 -30.91 18.30
CA GLY A 55 -29.63 -32.15 17.72
C GLY A 55 -28.90 -33.43 18.19
N GLY A 56 -29.65 -34.49 18.52
CA GLY A 56 -29.14 -35.73 19.14
C GLY A 56 -28.14 -36.53 18.28
N LYS A 57 -27.16 -37.15 18.95
CA LYS A 57 -25.92 -37.73 18.39
C LYS A 57 -26.07 -38.71 17.22
N ASP A 58 -27.08 -39.57 17.19
CA ASP A 58 -27.00 -40.80 16.38
C ASP A 58 -27.47 -40.66 14.92
N LYS A 59 -28.17 -39.57 14.57
CA LYS A 59 -28.53 -39.24 13.18
C LYS A 59 -27.73 -38.07 12.58
N PHE A 60 -26.85 -37.46 13.38
CA PHE A 60 -26.28 -36.14 13.09
C PHE A 60 -24.98 -36.21 12.28
N VAL A 61 -24.13 -37.22 12.51
CA VAL A 61 -22.82 -37.34 11.84
C VAL A 61 -22.95 -37.67 10.34
N ARG A 62 -23.91 -38.53 9.94
CA ARG A 62 -24.19 -38.81 8.52
C ARG A 62 -24.94 -37.68 7.82
N SER A 63 -25.79 -36.96 8.55
CA SER A 63 -26.55 -35.83 8.00
C SER A 63 -25.68 -34.60 7.78
N ILE A 64 -24.69 -34.31 8.62
CA ILE A 64 -23.78 -33.17 8.42
C ILE A 64 -22.88 -33.35 7.21
N GLY A 65 -22.36 -34.56 6.95
CA GLY A 65 -21.57 -34.81 5.73
C GLY A 65 -22.36 -34.60 4.43
N GLY A 66 -23.67 -34.85 4.47
CA GLY A 66 -24.60 -34.60 3.37
C GLY A 66 -25.15 -33.15 3.33
N ALA A 67 -25.48 -32.58 4.47
CA ALA A 67 -26.04 -31.23 4.61
C ALA A 67 -24.97 -30.14 4.44
N LEU A 68 -23.72 -30.39 4.82
CA LEU A 68 -22.59 -29.51 4.46
C LEU A 68 -22.28 -29.60 2.96
N ARG A 69 -22.48 -30.75 2.31
CA ARG A 69 -22.41 -30.86 0.84
C ARG A 69 -23.57 -30.12 0.15
N GLU A 70 -24.80 -30.21 0.67
CA GLU A 70 -25.95 -29.47 0.13
C GLU A 70 -25.87 -27.96 0.42
N LEU A 71 -25.38 -27.54 1.59
CA LEU A 71 -25.12 -26.13 1.91
C LEU A 71 -23.93 -25.58 1.11
N HIS A 72 -22.97 -26.42 0.72
CA HIS A 72 -21.93 -26.04 -0.24
C HIS A 72 -22.45 -25.91 -1.68
N PHE A 73 -23.65 -26.39 -2.01
CA PHE A 73 -24.14 -26.45 -3.40
C PHE A 73 -25.33 -25.53 -3.72
N LYS A 74 -25.96 -24.87 -2.74
CA LYS A 74 -27.10 -23.96 -3.00
C LYS A 74 -26.94 -22.52 -2.53
N GLY A 75 -25.79 -22.17 -1.97
CA GLY A 75 -25.36 -20.79 -1.88
C GLY A 75 -24.38 -20.50 -3.00
N GLU A 76 -24.86 -20.22 -4.22
CA GLU A 76 -24.07 -19.50 -5.21
C GLU A 76 -23.83 -18.07 -4.69
N TYR A 77 -22.99 -17.94 -3.67
CA TYR A 77 -22.28 -16.70 -3.46
C TYR A 77 -21.22 -16.66 -4.54
N LYS A 78 -21.56 -16.14 -5.72
CA LYS A 78 -20.54 -15.58 -6.60
C LYS A 78 -20.02 -14.35 -5.86
N PRO A 79 -18.84 -14.37 -5.22
CA PRO A 79 -18.18 -13.10 -4.96
C PRO A 79 -18.13 -12.44 -6.33
N MET A 80 -18.73 -11.25 -6.48
CA MET A 80 -18.64 -10.52 -7.74
C MET A 80 -17.14 -10.39 -8.03
N SER A 81 -16.66 -11.23 -8.95
CA SER A 81 -15.29 -11.14 -9.41
C SER A 81 -15.12 -9.72 -9.91
N PRO A 82 -14.02 -9.04 -9.57
CA PRO A 82 -13.75 -7.73 -10.13
C PRO A 82 -14.01 -7.75 -11.64
N ARG A 83 -14.72 -6.74 -12.15
CA ARG A 83 -15.18 -6.70 -13.55
C ARG A 83 -14.03 -6.87 -14.55
N PHE A 84 -12.82 -6.53 -14.12
CA PHE A 84 -11.60 -6.57 -14.90
C PHE A 84 -10.52 -7.38 -14.18
N ASN A 85 -9.61 -8.00 -14.95
CA ASN A 85 -8.45 -8.69 -14.39
C ASN A 85 -7.51 -7.69 -13.67
N PRO A 86 -6.61 -8.15 -12.79
CA PRO A 86 -5.73 -7.26 -12.01
C PRO A 86 -4.87 -6.33 -12.86
N PHE A 87 -4.34 -6.82 -13.99
CA PHE A 87 -3.50 -6.02 -14.88
C PHE A 87 -4.28 -4.91 -15.56
N ALA A 88 -5.48 -5.19 -16.06
CA ALA A 88 -6.37 -4.19 -16.66
C ALA A 88 -6.73 -3.09 -15.64
N ARG A 89 -6.96 -3.45 -14.37
CA ARG A 89 -7.21 -2.47 -13.30
C ARG A 89 -6.00 -1.58 -13.04
N ILE A 90 -4.80 -2.16 -12.96
CA ILE A 90 -3.54 -1.42 -12.86
C ILE A 90 -3.35 -0.48 -14.05
N SER A 91 -3.54 -0.96 -15.28
CA SER A 91 -3.42 -0.14 -16.49
C SER A 91 -4.42 1.02 -16.48
N MET A 92 -5.68 0.79 -16.15
CA MET A 92 -6.67 1.87 -16.04
C MET A 92 -6.32 2.90 -14.96
N ALA A 93 -5.80 2.46 -13.81
CA ALA A 93 -5.36 3.37 -12.77
C ALA A 93 -4.14 4.21 -13.20
N ILE A 94 -3.16 3.61 -13.88
CA ILE A 94 -2.00 4.32 -14.44
C ILE A 94 -2.45 5.34 -15.50
N VAL A 95 -3.37 4.96 -16.40
CA VAL A 95 -3.90 5.89 -17.41
C VAL A 95 -4.63 7.05 -16.75
N ALA A 96 -5.53 6.77 -15.80
CA ALA A 96 -6.24 7.82 -15.06
C ALA A 96 -5.28 8.76 -14.32
N TYR A 97 -4.24 8.19 -13.69
CA TYR A 97 -3.19 8.94 -13.02
C TYR A 97 -2.46 9.90 -13.98
N PHE A 98 -2.01 9.43 -15.15
CA PHE A 98 -1.33 10.30 -16.12
C PHE A 98 -2.25 11.34 -16.74
N VAL A 99 -3.49 10.98 -17.07
CA VAL A 99 -4.48 11.96 -17.55
C VAL A 99 -4.67 13.07 -16.51
N SER A 100 -4.81 12.72 -15.23
CA SER A 100 -4.88 13.69 -14.13
C SER A 100 -3.62 14.55 -14.00
N MET A 101 -2.43 13.95 -14.11
CA MET A 101 -1.15 14.66 -14.03
C MET A 101 -0.98 15.65 -15.18
N PHE A 102 -1.22 15.23 -16.42
CA PHE A 102 -1.07 16.08 -17.61
C PHE A 102 -2.14 17.15 -17.68
N ALA A 103 -3.36 16.90 -17.20
CA ALA A 103 -4.37 17.95 -17.06
C ALA A 103 -3.89 19.06 -16.12
N PHE A 104 -3.30 18.70 -14.97
CA PHE A 104 -2.74 19.68 -14.04
C PHE A 104 -1.56 20.45 -14.66
N LEU A 105 -0.64 19.73 -15.32
CA LEU A 105 0.49 20.35 -16.03
C LEU A 105 0.01 21.32 -17.13
N GLY A 106 -1.05 20.96 -17.85
CA GLY A 106 -1.70 21.82 -18.85
C GLY A 106 -2.27 23.10 -18.24
N VAL A 107 -2.90 23.02 -17.06
CA VAL A 107 -3.36 24.20 -16.32
C VAL A 107 -2.19 25.11 -15.94
N LEU A 108 -1.10 24.55 -15.40
CA LEU A 108 0.10 25.32 -15.07
C LEU A 108 0.72 25.97 -16.31
N ALA A 109 0.69 25.28 -17.46
CA ALA A 109 1.17 25.82 -18.73
C ALA A 109 0.33 27.01 -19.20
N VAL A 110 -1.00 26.91 -19.13
CA VAL A 110 -1.92 27.99 -19.50
C VAL A 110 -1.78 29.20 -18.58
N MET A 111 -1.46 28.97 -17.30
CA MET A 111 -1.23 30.03 -16.31
C MET A 111 0.20 30.60 -16.33
N ASP A 112 1.06 30.14 -17.25
CA ASP A 112 2.47 30.53 -17.36
C ASP A 112 3.26 30.33 -16.04
N GLN A 113 2.95 29.26 -15.31
CA GLN A 113 3.56 28.94 -14.02
C GLN A 113 4.67 27.89 -14.11
N LEU A 114 4.92 27.31 -15.30
CA LEU A 114 5.89 26.22 -15.47
C LEU A 114 7.32 26.63 -15.10
N GLU A 115 7.71 27.87 -15.39
CA GLU A 115 9.05 28.36 -15.08
C GLU A 115 9.26 28.49 -13.57
N ARG A 116 8.23 28.96 -12.85
CA ARG A 116 8.26 29.07 -11.39
C ARG A 116 8.40 27.71 -10.71
N VAL A 117 7.80 26.65 -11.27
CA VAL A 117 8.01 25.27 -10.77
C VAL A 117 9.47 24.84 -10.86
N ARG A 118 10.21 25.34 -11.86
CA ARG A 118 11.61 24.99 -12.10
C ARG A 118 12.60 25.86 -11.33
N THR A 119 12.21 27.07 -10.96
CA THR A 119 13.14 28.07 -10.42
C THR A 119 12.89 28.43 -8.96
N GLU A 120 11.65 28.30 -8.47
CA GLU A 120 11.27 28.65 -7.11
C GLU A 120 11.02 27.40 -6.27
N TYR A 121 11.96 27.04 -5.40
CA TYR A 121 11.87 25.82 -4.59
C TYR A 121 10.61 25.77 -3.68
N ALA A 122 10.20 26.91 -3.11
CA ALA A 122 8.98 26.98 -2.32
C ALA A 122 7.72 26.74 -3.17
N PHE A 123 7.69 27.27 -4.40
CA PHE A 123 6.57 27.05 -5.31
C PHE A 123 6.51 25.59 -5.78
N LEU A 124 7.66 24.98 -6.09
CA LEU A 124 7.78 23.54 -6.34
C LEU A 124 7.21 22.73 -5.16
N ALA A 125 7.60 23.05 -3.94
CA ALA A 125 7.10 22.36 -2.75
C ALA A 125 5.57 22.48 -2.63
N SER A 126 4.99 23.66 -2.90
CA SER A 126 3.54 23.84 -2.97
C SER A 126 2.90 22.99 -4.07
N MET A 127 3.49 22.92 -5.26
CA MET A 127 2.99 22.07 -6.35
C MET A 127 3.07 20.59 -6.00
N ASN A 128 4.17 20.14 -5.39
CA ASN A 128 4.34 18.77 -4.90
C ASN A 128 3.24 18.39 -3.90
N VAL A 129 2.85 19.30 -3.01
CA VAL A 129 1.71 19.09 -2.10
C VAL A 129 0.39 19.03 -2.88
N LEU A 130 0.08 20.03 -3.68
CA LEU A 130 -1.21 20.13 -4.38
C LEU A 130 -1.43 18.97 -5.37
N VAL A 131 -0.45 18.74 -6.24
CA VAL A 131 -0.48 17.65 -7.23
C VAL A 131 -0.45 16.30 -6.54
N GLY A 132 0.37 16.13 -5.51
CA GLY A 132 0.46 14.84 -4.82
C GLY A 132 -0.83 14.47 -4.08
N LEU A 133 -1.51 15.44 -3.45
CA LEU A 133 -2.83 15.21 -2.87
C LEU A 133 -3.87 14.85 -3.95
N TRP A 134 -3.84 15.56 -5.09
CA TRP A 134 -4.73 15.30 -6.22
C TRP A 134 -4.54 13.89 -6.82
N LEU A 135 -3.30 13.50 -7.09
CA LEU A 135 -2.97 12.20 -7.65
C LEU A 135 -3.26 11.06 -6.66
N THR A 136 -3.01 11.28 -5.35
CA THR A 136 -3.44 10.35 -4.30
C THR A 136 -4.96 10.15 -4.33
N ALA A 137 -5.72 11.23 -4.46
CA ALA A 137 -7.18 11.17 -4.57
C ALA A 137 -7.63 10.43 -5.84
N ALA A 138 -6.95 10.62 -6.97
CA ALA A 138 -7.22 9.90 -8.22
C ALA A 138 -7.01 8.38 -8.05
N VAL A 139 -5.92 7.95 -7.41
CA VAL A 139 -5.68 6.53 -7.12
C VAL A 139 -6.71 5.98 -6.12
N PHE A 140 -7.08 6.75 -5.10
CA PHE A 140 -8.13 6.37 -4.15
C PHE A 140 -9.48 6.21 -4.82
N ALA A 141 -9.82 7.10 -5.76
CA ALA A 141 -11.01 6.98 -6.59
C ALA A 141 -10.95 5.73 -7.46
N ALA A 142 -9.82 5.46 -8.12
CA ALA A 142 -9.61 4.22 -8.89
C ALA A 142 -9.79 2.97 -8.02
N TYR A 143 -9.20 2.94 -6.82
CA TYR A 143 -9.37 1.81 -5.88
C TYR A 143 -10.81 1.63 -5.42
N LYS A 144 -11.54 2.72 -5.20
CA LYS A 144 -12.96 2.65 -4.83
C LYS A 144 -13.84 2.22 -6.00
N LEU A 145 -13.57 2.69 -7.22
CA LEU A 145 -14.42 2.45 -8.40
C LEU A 145 -14.14 1.11 -9.07
N LEU A 146 -12.87 0.74 -9.22
CA LEU A 146 -12.42 -0.48 -9.91
C LEU A 146 -12.37 -1.71 -8.99
N ASP A 147 -12.00 -1.50 -7.72
CA ASP A 147 -11.77 -2.57 -6.75
C ASP A 147 -12.80 -2.61 -5.63
N ARG A 148 -13.65 -1.58 -5.50
CA ARG A 148 -14.57 -1.40 -4.36
C ARG A 148 -13.84 -1.44 -3.01
N GLY A 149 -12.55 -1.12 -3.02
CA GLY A 149 -11.70 -1.12 -1.85
C GLY A 149 -11.91 0.12 -0.99
N ARG A 150 -11.37 0.08 0.24
CA ARG A 150 -11.35 1.24 1.14
C ARG A 150 -9.96 1.87 1.12
N PRO A 151 -9.79 3.11 0.63
CA PRO A 151 -8.48 3.73 0.44
C PRO A 151 -7.54 3.69 1.66
N PHE A 152 -8.07 3.97 2.85
CA PHE A 152 -7.28 3.96 4.09
C PHE A 152 -6.81 2.55 4.54
N ARG A 153 -7.20 1.49 3.82
CA ARG A 153 -6.77 0.09 4.04
C ARG A 153 -5.62 -0.33 3.11
N LEU A 154 -4.93 0.61 2.48
CA LEU A 154 -3.71 0.35 1.72
C LEU A 154 -2.44 0.28 2.60
N GLY A 155 -2.59 0.39 3.92
CA GLY A 155 -1.49 0.21 4.89
C GLY A 155 -0.93 1.52 5.41
N PHE A 156 -1.73 2.32 6.11
CA PHE A 156 -1.27 3.59 6.74
C PHE A 156 -0.98 3.44 8.25
N ALA A 157 -0.80 2.22 8.74
CA ALA A 157 -0.51 2.00 10.16
C ALA A 157 0.97 2.32 10.46
N VAL A 158 1.24 2.92 11.62
CA VAL A 158 2.60 3.23 12.11
C VAL A 158 2.78 2.61 13.49
N ARG A 159 3.93 1.99 13.72
CA ARG A 159 4.34 1.41 15.01
C ARG A 159 5.59 2.12 15.52
N ARG A 160 5.90 2.00 16.81
CA ARG A 160 7.09 2.64 17.42
C ARG A 160 8.41 2.30 16.70
N LYS A 161 8.61 1.03 16.35
CA LYS A 161 9.81 0.59 15.59
C LYS A 161 9.91 1.24 14.21
N ASP A 162 8.78 1.62 13.64
CA ASP A 162 8.73 2.24 12.31
C ASP A 162 9.27 3.68 12.35
N LEU A 163 9.05 4.40 13.46
CA LEU A 163 9.62 5.73 13.68
C LEU A 163 11.15 5.68 13.80
N ALA A 164 11.67 4.69 14.55
CA ALA A 164 13.11 4.49 14.68
C ALA A 164 13.76 4.11 13.34
N PHE A 165 13.10 3.25 12.55
CA PHE A 165 13.56 2.93 11.19
C PHE A 165 13.52 4.15 10.27
N ALA A 166 12.45 4.94 10.29
CA ALA A 166 12.34 6.16 9.48
C ALA A 166 13.45 7.16 9.81
N ALA A 167 13.75 7.37 11.10
CA ALA A 167 14.87 8.21 11.52
C ALA A 167 16.21 7.67 11.00
N ALA A 168 16.46 6.37 11.12
CA ALA A 168 17.68 5.74 10.59
C ALA A 168 17.81 5.88 9.07
N ALA A 169 16.70 5.76 8.33
CA ALA A 169 16.67 5.93 6.88
C ALA A 169 16.88 7.38 6.43
N VAL A 170 16.33 8.36 7.15
CA VAL A 170 16.60 9.79 6.94
C VAL A 170 18.09 10.07 7.14
N THR A 171 18.66 9.60 8.26
CA THR A 171 20.10 9.74 8.53
C THR A 171 20.94 9.08 7.46
N ALA A 172 20.59 7.86 7.03
CA ALA A 172 21.29 7.16 5.95
C ALA A 172 21.25 7.95 4.63
N SER A 173 20.10 8.54 4.29
CA SER A 173 19.93 9.35 3.08
C SER A 173 20.78 10.62 3.13
N MET A 174 20.73 11.36 4.24
CA MET A 174 21.55 12.56 4.45
C MET A 174 23.05 12.23 4.42
N THR A 175 23.50 11.27 5.22
CA THR A 175 24.92 10.90 5.30
C THR A 175 25.45 10.45 3.94
N THR A 176 24.68 9.63 3.21
CA THR A 176 25.12 9.17 1.89
C THR A 176 25.19 10.33 0.90
N ALA A 177 24.23 11.26 0.92
CA ALA A 177 24.24 12.43 0.05
C ALA A 177 25.41 13.38 0.37
N ILE A 178 25.69 13.63 1.66
CA ILE A 178 26.85 14.41 2.13
C ILE A 178 28.14 13.75 1.66
N VAL A 179 28.37 12.49 2.03
CA VAL A 179 29.61 11.78 1.70
C VAL A 179 29.82 11.76 0.19
N PHE A 180 28.76 11.54 -0.58
CA PHE A 180 28.83 11.56 -2.03
C PHE A 180 29.18 12.94 -2.59
N ALA A 181 28.53 14.01 -2.13
CA ALA A 181 28.80 15.37 -2.61
C ALA A 181 30.26 15.78 -2.38
N PHE A 182 30.80 15.52 -1.18
CA PHE A 182 32.19 15.81 -0.86
C PHE A 182 33.18 14.87 -1.58
N ALA A 183 32.82 13.59 -1.78
CA ALA A 183 33.65 12.66 -2.56
C ALA A 183 33.72 13.04 -4.05
N ALA A 184 32.60 13.42 -4.65
CA ALA A 184 32.56 13.90 -6.03
C ALA A 184 33.39 15.18 -6.18
N ALA A 185 33.22 16.14 -5.27
CA ALA A 185 33.97 17.39 -5.27
C ALA A 185 35.50 17.20 -5.16
N SER A 186 35.95 16.20 -4.41
CA SER A 186 37.38 15.92 -4.18
C SER A 186 38.03 15.07 -5.28
N ARG A 187 37.27 14.18 -5.93
CA ARG A 187 37.79 13.24 -6.93
C ARG A 187 37.75 13.76 -8.36
N GLU A 188 36.89 14.74 -8.64
CA GLU A 188 36.73 15.30 -9.98
C GLU A 188 36.92 16.82 -9.95
N PRO A 189 38.17 17.33 -9.88
CA PRO A 189 38.45 18.77 -9.84
C PRO A 189 37.87 19.55 -11.03
N GLY A 190 37.62 18.87 -12.15
CA GLY A 190 36.99 19.44 -13.35
C GLY A 190 35.49 19.73 -13.23
N LEU A 191 34.82 19.31 -12.14
CA LEU A 191 33.38 19.56 -11.96
C LEU A 191 33.03 21.02 -11.66
N GLY A 192 34.00 21.84 -11.24
CA GLY A 192 33.76 23.23 -10.84
C GLY A 192 32.78 23.31 -9.67
N THR A 193 33.18 22.81 -8.50
CA THR A 193 32.33 22.70 -7.32
C THR A 193 32.21 24.03 -6.57
N VAL A 194 30.99 24.41 -6.21
CA VAL A 194 30.70 25.56 -5.35
C VAL A 194 30.01 25.08 -4.09
N PHE A 195 30.59 25.39 -2.93
CA PHE A 195 29.99 25.11 -1.62
C PHE A 195 29.23 26.34 -1.14
N ARG A 196 27.95 26.18 -0.81
CA ARG A 196 27.05 27.21 -0.33
C ARG A 196 26.59 26.94 1.11
N LEU A 197 27.53 26.56 1.98
CA LEU A 197 27.24 26.17 3.36
C LEU A 197 26.75 27.35 4.22
N GLU A 198 27.01 28.58 3.80
CA GLU A 198 26.48 29.80 4.40
C GLU A 198 24.94 29.82 4.46
N LYS A 199 24.26 29.12 3.53
CA LYS A 199 22.80 28.98 3.54
C LYS A 199 22.28 28.31 4.82
N LEU A 200 23.07 27.47 5.49
CA LEU A 200 22.66 26.82 6.74
C LEU A 200 22.44 27.81 7.90
N GLY A 201 23.01 29.02 7.81
CA GLY A 201 22.76 30.11 8.76
C GLY A 201 21.53 30.96 8.43
N ASP A 202 20.93 30.79 7.26
CA ASP A 202 19.78 31.57 6.81
C ASP A 202 18.45 30.89 7.22
N THR A 203 17.67 31.58 8.04
CA THR A 203 16.38 31.09 8.53
C THR A 203 15.34 30.93 7.41
N ALA A 204 15.40 31.77 6.37
CA ALA A 204 14.52 31.64 5.21
C ALA A 204 14.86 30.37 4.42
N PHE A 205 16.15 30.09 4.23
CA PHE A 205 16.61 28.85 3.63
C PHE A 205 16.18 27.62 4.44
N LEU A 206 16.37 27.63 5.77
CA LEU A 206 15.97 26.51 6.63
C LEU A 206 14.44 26.26 6.57
N GLY A 207 13.66 27.34 6.55
CA GLY A 207 12.20 27.27 6.35
C GLY A 207 11.82 26.66 5.00
N ALA A 208 12.48 27.10 3.92
CA ALA A 208 12.27 26.56 2.59
C ALA A 208 12.69 25.08 2.49
N ALA A 209 13.82 24.69 3.09
CA ALA A 209 14.30 23.32 3.13
C ALA A 209 13.31 22.40 3.87
N ALA A 210 12.80 22.83 5.03
CA ALA A 210 11.79 22.10 5.79
C ALA A 210 10.46 21.97 5.03
N TYR A 211 10.01 23.05 4.36
CA TYR A 211 8.81 23.01 3.52
C TYR A 211 9.00 22.11 2.29
N GLY A 212 10.20 22.11 1.71
CA GLY A 212 10.60 21.20 0.63
C GLY A 212 10.51 19.73 1.04
N PHE A 213 10.92 19.37 2.26
CA PHE A 213 10.74 18.02 2.78
C PHE A 213 9.26 17.62 2.85
N LEU A 214 8.38 18.51 3.31
CA LEU A 214 6.94 18.28 3.29
C LEU A 214 6.41 18.08 1.86
N GLY A 215 6.87 18.90 0.91
CA GLY A 215 6.58 18.75 -0.51
C GLY A 215 6.97 17.35 -1.00
N TRP A 216 8.23 16.95 -0.80
CA TRP A 216 8.72 15.64 -1.18
C TRP A 216 8.00 14.48 -0.49
N LEU A 217 7.57 14.65 0.76
CA LEU A 217 6.78 13.64 1.48
C LEU A 217 5.45 13.37 0.78
N ILE A 218 4.73 14.41 0.36
CA ILE A 218 3.45 14.27 -0.34
C ILE A 218 3.65 13.81 -1.79
N ALA A 219 4.67 14.34 -2.49
CA ALA A 219 5.02 13.91 -3.84
C ALA A 219 5.51 12.46 -3.90
N SER A 220 6.16 11.95 -2.85
CA SER A 220 6.51 10.53 -2.76
C SER A 220 5.30 9.69 -2.35
N MET A 221 4.46 10.19 -1.43
CA MET A 221 3.29 9.46 -0.95
C MET A 221 2.34 9.05 -2.08
N GLN A 222 2.08 9.96 -3.00
CA GLN A 222 1.20 9.70 -4.14
C GLN A 222 1.76 8.58 -5.05
N GLU A 223 3.08 8.51 -5.26
CA GLU A 223 3.72 7.42 -6.01
C GLU A 223 3.66 6.10 -5.25
N GLU A 224 3.90 6.13 -3.94
CA GLU A 224 3.83 4.94 -3.08
C GLU A 224 2.39 4.42 -2.98
N VAL A 225 1.39 5.30 -2.93
CA VAL A 225 -0.02 4.91 -2.96
C VAL A 225 -0.38 4.18 -4.25
N LEU A 226 0.10 4.65 -5.40
CA LEU A 226 -0.09 3.95 -6.68
C LEU A 226 0.66 2.61 -6.69
N ASN A 227 1.98 2.64 -6.46
CA ASN A 227 2.85 1.50 -6.73
C ASN A 227 2.82 0.45 -5.62
N ARG A 228 2.76 0.86 -4.35
CA ARG A 228 2.85 -0.04 -3.18
C ARG A 228 1.49 -0.27 -2.57
N GLY A 229 0.63 0.74 -2.55
CA GLY A 229 -0.75 0.57 -2.13
C GLY A 229 -1.53 -0.22 -3.19
N TYR A 230 -1.79 0.41 -4.33
CA TYR A 230 -2.74 -0.09 -5.32
C TYR A 230 -2.21 -1.27 -6.14
N MET A 231 -0.98 -1.19 -6.68
CA MET A 231 -0.45 -2.29 -7.50
C MET A 231 -0.18 -3.53 -6.67
N PHE A 232 0.38 -3.45 -5.45
CA PHE A 232 0.57 -4.65 -4.62
C PHE A 232 -0.76 -5.28 -4.24
N ALA A 233 -1.78 -4.48 -3.89
CA ALA A 233 -3.13 -4.99 -3.61
C ALA A 233 -3.71 -5.75 -4.81
N ASN A 234 -3.35 -5.38 -6.04
CA ASN A 234 -3.76 -6.10 -7.25
C ASN A 234 -2.86 -7.31 -7.59
N LEU A 235 -1.56 -7.23 -7.28
CA LEU A 235 -0.56 -8.23 -7.59
C LEU A 235 -0.34 -9.28 -6.50
N HIS A 236 -0.98 -9.18 -5.33
CA HIS A 236 -0.73 -10.05 -4.16
C HIS A 236 -0.93 -11.56 -4.36
N ARG A 237 -1.46 -11.98 -5.51
CA ARG A 237 -1.50 -13.40 -5.90
C ARG A 237 -0.15 -13.92 -6.39
N LEU A 238 0.74 -13.04 -6.83
CA LEU A 238 2.12 -13.36 -7.13
C LEU A 238 2.89 -13.61 -5.84
N ARG A 239 3.98 -14.36 -5.92
CA ARG A 239 4.93 -14.47 -4.81
C ARG A 239 5.52 -13.09 -4.51
N PRO A 240 5.93 -12.79 -3.26
CA PRO A 240 6.41 -11.46 -2.86
C PRO A 240 7.49 -10.88 -3.78
N LEU A 241 8.45 -11.69 -4.22
CA LEU A 241 9.47 -11.28 -5.19
C LEU A 241 8.85 -10.88 -6.55
N GLY A 242 7.89 -11.65 -7.06
CA GLY A 242 7.21 -11.34 -8.33
C GLY A 242 6.38 -10.06 -8.26
N MET A 243 5.73 -9.80 -7.13
CA MET A 243 5.04 -8.53 -6.89
C MET A 243 6.02 -7.36 -6.92
N LEU A 244 7.13 -7.50 -6.19
CA LEU A 244 8.16 -6.47 -6.06
C LEU A 244 8.76 -6.14 -7.43
N LEU A 245 9.16 -7.15 -8.20
CA LEU A 245 9.73 -6.97 -9.54
C LEU A 245 8.74 -6.31 -10.49
N ALA A 246 7.49 -6.79 -10.55
CA ALA A 246 6.48 -6.25 -11.44
C ALA A 246 6.14 -4.79 -11.11
N ALA A 247 5.93 -4.45 -9.84
CA ALA A 247 5.64 -3.09 -9.43
C ALA A 247 6.85 -2.15 -9.62
N SER A 248 8.07 -2.62 -9.39
CA SER A 248 9.29 -1.82 -9.61
C SER A 248 9.55 -1.55 -11.08
N PHE A 249 9.24 -2.52 -11.94
CA PHE A 249 9.29 -2.34 -13.38
C PHE A 249 8.26 -1.30 -13.85
N LEU A 250 7.01 -1.42 -13.40
CA LEU A 250 5.96 -0.43 -13.72
C LEU A 250 6.33 0.96 -13.19
N PHE A 251 6.88 1.06 -11.99
CA PHE A 251 7.39 2.31 -11.42
C PHE A 251 8.47 2.94 -12.31
N ALA A 252 9.41 2.17 -12.85
CA ALA A 252 10.38 2.71 -13.80
C ALA A 252 9.70 3.21 -15.09
N LEU A 253 8.72 2.46 -15.61
CA LEU A 253 7.97 2.86 -16.81
C LEU A 253 7.15 4.14 -16.60
N THR A 254 6.62 4.38 -15.40
CA THR A 254 5.87 5.63 -15.12
C THR A 254 6.77 6.88 -15.15
N HIS A 255 8.10 6.73 -15.20
CA HIS A 255 9.01 7.86 -15.30
C HIS A 255 9.42 8.19 -16.74
N ILE A 256 9.07 7.37 -17.72
CA ILE A 256 9.37 7.62 -19.14
C ILE A 256 8.86 9.00 -19.61
N PRO A 257 7.62 9.44 -19.29
CA PRO A 257 7.13 10.71 -19.81
C PRO A 257 7.91 11.94 -19.31
N THR A 258 8.57 11.83 -18.16
CA THR A 258 9.32 12.94 -17.55
C THR A 258 10.84 12.80 -17.67
N LYS A 259 11.36 11.57 -17.86
CA LYS A 259 12.79 11.27 -17.91
C LYS A 259 13.26 10.71 -19.26
N GLY A 260 12.35 10.46 -20.19
CA GLY A 260 12.65 9.87 -21.49
C GLY A 260 12.95 8.36 -21.45
N LEU A 261 13.25 7.78 -22.60
CA LEU A 261 13.60 6.36 -22.79
C LEU A 261 15.11 6.13 -22.66
N HIS A 262 15.72 6.61 -21.57
CA HIS A 262 17.14 6.44 -21.30
C HIS A 262 17.39 5.33 -20.28
N MET A 263 18.36 4.45 -20.58
CA MET A 263 18.65 3.26 -19.76
C MET A 263 19.00 3.60 -18.31
N TYR A 264 19.82 4.63 -18.09
CA TYR A 264 20.29 5.00 -16.75
C TYR A 264 19.17 5.53 -15.84
N PRO A 265 18.36 6.53 -16.26
CA PRO A 265 17.17 6.92 -15.50
C PRO A 265 16.25 5.73 -15.22
N LEU A 266 15.95 4.88 -16.20
CA LEU A 266 15.09 3.72 -15.97
C LEU A 266 15.65 2.78 -14.91
N LEU A 267 16.97 2.54 -14.92
CA LEU A 267 17.62 1.69 -13.93
C LEU A 267 17.61 2.32 -12.53
N ILE A 268 17.86 3.63 -12.42
CA ILE A 268 17.77 4.38 -11.16
C ILE A 268 16.37 4.21 -10.55
N HIS A 269 15.32 4.45 -11.33
CA HIS A 269 13.95 4.33 -10.85
C HIS A 269 13.58 2.86 -10.57
N PHE A 270 14.05 1.91 -11.37
CA PHE A 270 13.82 0.49 -11.10
C PHE A 270 14.43 0.05 -9.75
N ILE A 271 15.67 0.43 -9.46
CA ILE A 271 16.36 0.08 -8.21
C ILE A 271 15.72 0.80 -7.01
N GLY A 272 15.33 2.08 -7.17
CA GLY A 272 14.51 2.78 -6.17
C GLY A 272 13.16 2.08 -5.96
N GLY A 273 12.56 1.61 -7.06
CA GLY A 273 11.41 0.73 -7.14
C GLY A 273 11.49 -0.44 -6.16
N LEU A 274 12.56 -1.22 -6.30
CA LEU A 274 12.87 -2.38 -5.46
C LEU A 274 13.05 -1.97 -4.00
N CYS A 275 13.76 -0.88 -3.75
CA CYS A 275 14.05 -0.39 -2.42
C CYS A 275 12.77 -0.05 -1.64
N TYR A 276 11.97 0.90 -2.15
CA TYR A 276 10.77 1.36 -1.45
C TYR A 276 9.69 0.27 -1.42
N GLY A 277 9.60 -0.53 -2.50
CA GLY A 277 8.72 -1.71 -2.52
C GLY A 277 9.06 -2.72 -1.42
N TYR A 278 10.35 -2.95 -1.16
CA TYR A 278 10.80 -3.82 -0.08
C TYR A 278 10.56 -3.20 1.30
N VAL A 279 10.80 -1.90 1.47
CA VAL A 279 10.45 -1.17 2.69
C VAL A 279 8.96 -1.32 3.01
N TYR A 280 8.08 -1.10 2.04
CA TYR A 280 6.64 -1.32 2.22
C TYR A 280 6.30 -2.79 2.52
N LEU A 281 6.89 -3.75 1.80
CA LEU A 281 6.65 -5.18 2.01
C LEU A 281 6.98 -5.61 3.45
N LYS A 282 8.07 -5.06 4.01
CA LYS A 282 8.60 -5.43 5.33
C LYS A 282 8.00 -4.61 6.47
N SER A 283 7.70 -3.34 6.26
CA SER A 283 7.06 -2.47 7.26
C SER A 283 5.53 -2.64 7.27
N GLY A 284 4.93 -2.93 6.12
CA GLY A 284 3.48 -2.89 5.94
C GLY A 284 2.88 -1.49 6.02
N SER A 285 3.70 -0.44 5.84
CA SER A 285 3.31 0.95 6.03
C SER A 285 3.69 1.84 4.86
N LEU A 286 2.70 2.46 4.22
CA LEU A 286 2.89 3.49 3.20
C LEU A 286 3.57 4.71 3.77
N TRP A 287 3.23 5.15 4.99
CA TRP A 287 3.93 6.27 5.64
C TRP A 287 5.43 6.08 5.69
N ILE A 288 5.87 4.85 5.96
CA ILE A 288 7.30 4.53 6.07
C ILE A 288 7.95 4.46 4.70
N SER A 289 7.32 3.79 3.73
CA SER A 289 7.83 3.78 2.34
C SER A 289 7.98 5.20 1.80
N SER A 290 6.94 6.03 1.99
CA SER A 290 6.92 7.42 1.53
C SER A 290 7.92 8.29 2.26
N ALA A 291 8.13 8.10 3.57
CA ALA A 291 9.13 8.86 4.32
C ALA A 291 10.56 8.53 3.86
N VAL A 292 10.86 7.25 3.58
CA VAL A 292 12.17 6.84 3.05
C VAL A 292 12.40 7.40 1.65
N HIS A 293 11.39 7.32 0.78
CA HIS A 293 11.45 7.86 -0.58
C HIS A 293 11.62 9.39 -0.55
N ALA A 294 10.84 10.09 0.26
CA ALA A 294 10.95 11.53 0.42
C ALA A 294 12.29 11.97 0.99
N ALA A 295 12.80 11.25 1.99
CA ALA A 295 14.11 11.51 2.57
C ALA A 295 15.23 11.36 1.55
N HIS A 296 15.11 10.39 0.64
CA HIS A 296 16.04 10.24 -0.47
C HIS A 296 16.00 11.46 -1.39
N ASN A 297 14.85 11.79 -1.98
CA ASN A 297 14.75 12.89 -2.94
C ASN A 297 15.16 14.23 -2.33
N TRP A 298 14.70 14.49 -1.09
CA TRP A 298 15.05 15.69 -0.35
C TRP A 298 16.55 15.76 -0.02
N ALA A 299 17.20 14.64 0.31
CA ALA A 299 18.65 14.61 0.55
C ALA A 299 19.43 15.01 -0.72
N LEU A 300 19.01 14.51 -1.88
CA LEU A 300 19.67 14.82 -3.15
C LEU A 300 19.55 16.31 -3.47
N ASP A 301 18.33 16.84 -3.44
CA ASP A 301 18.07 18.27 -3.71
C ASP A 301 18.83 19.18 -2.75
N LEU A 302 18.79 18.88 -1.45
CA LEU A 302 19.45 19.70 -0.45
C LEU A 302 20.97 19.68 -0.60
N TRP A 303 21.56 18.56 -0.99
CA TRP A 303 23.01 18.43 -1.00
C TRP A 303 23.65 18.74 -2.34
N PHE A 304 23.12 18.24 -3.46
CA PHE A 304 23.85 18.34 -4.72
C PHE A 304 23.03 18.33 -6.02
N ASN A 305 21.72 18.14 -5.97
CA ASN A 305 20.87 18.25 -7.15
C ASN A 305 20.40 19.72 -7.27
N ASP A 306 21.18 20.55 -7.98
CA ASP A 306 20.96 22.00 -8.07
C ASP A 306 19.85 22.41 -9.07
N ASP A 307 18.90 21.51 -9.34
CA ASP A 307 17.80 21.77 -10.29
C ASP A 307 16.93 22.96 -9.86
N TYR A 308 16.95 23.35 -8.58
CA TYR A 308 16.05 24.34 -7.97
C TYR A 308 16.75 25.40 -7.11
N GLY A 309 18.08 25.52 -7.17
CA GLY A 309 18.85 26.53 -6.42
C GLY A 309 18.92 26.31 -4.89
N VAL A 310 18.38 25.19 -4.39
CA VAL A 310 18.36 24.84 -2.96
C VAL A 310 19.61 24.08 -2.51
N SER A 311 20.44 23.58 -3.44
CA SER A 311 21.56 22.74 -3.06
C SER A 311 22.62 23.50 -2.27
N LEU A 312 23.27 22.79 -1.35
CA LEU A 312 24.40 23.23 -0.56
C LEU A 312 25.73 23.02 -1.29
N VAL A 313 25.76 22.10 -2.26
CA VAL A 313 26.88 21.88 -3.17
C VAL A 313 26.33 21.97 -4.59
N SER A 314 26.93 22.81 -5.41
CA SER A 314 26.61 22.93 -6.84
C SER A 314 27.80 22.45 -7.66
N PHE A 315 27.55 21.77 -8.77
CA PHE A 315 28.59 21.39 -9.73
C PHE A 315 28.38 22.17 -11.03
N ALA A 316 29.41 22.88 -11.50
CA ALA A 316 29.36 23.60 -12.77
C ALA A 316 29.18 22.66 -13.98
N VAL A 317 29.72 21.45 -13.88
CA VAL A 317 29.48 20.37 -14.84
C VAL A 317 28.46 19.38 -14.24
N PRO A 318 27.39 19.02 -14.97
CA PRO A 318 26.42 18.04 -14.47
C PRO A 318 27.09 16.68 -14.18
N LEU A 319 26.74 16.07 -13.05
CA LEU A 319 27.17 14.72 -12.72
C LEU A 319 26.74 13.73 -13.81
N THR A 320 27.65 12.81 -14.16
CA THR A 320 27.35 11.76 -15.12
C THR A 320 26.26 10.82 -14.60
N ASP A 321 25.49 10.22 -15.51
CA ASP A 321 24.47 9.23 -15.19
C ASP A 321 25.05 8.03 -14.42
N GLY A 322 26.29 7.64 -14.72
CA GLY A 322 27.00 6.58 -14.00
C GLY A 322 27.27 6.94 -12.54
N THR A 323 27.67 8.19 -12.28
CA THR A 323 27.93 8.69 -10.92
C THR A 323 26.63 8.76 -10.11
N LYS A 324 25.53 9.22 -10.73
CA LYS A 324 24.19 9.25 -10.12
C LYS A 324 23.69 7.82 -9.81
N LEU A 325 23.88 6.87 -10.74
CA LEU A 325 23.52 5.48 -10.53
C LEU A 325 24.33 4.83 -9.38
N LEU A 326 25.63 5.14 -9.27
CA LEU A 326 26.45 4.65 -8.17
C LEU A 326 25.93 5.15 -6.81
N GLN A 327 25.60 6.44 -6.72
CA GLN A 327 25.01 7.01 -5.51
C GLN A 327 23.68 6.33 -5.16
N GLN A 328 22.79 6.16 -6.14
CA GLN A 328 21.53 5.44 -5.98
C GLN A 328 21.75 4.03 -5.43
N ALA A 329 22.68 3.29 -6.02
CA ALA A 329 22.97 1.91 -5.64
C ALA A 329 23.49 1.81 -4.20
N LEU A 330 24.38 2.72 -3.79
CA LEU A 330 24.92 2.78 -2.43
C LEU A 330 23.83 3.06 -1.39
N LEU A 331 22.99 4.07 -1.63
CA LEU A 331 21.89 4.39 -0.73
C LEU A 331 20.90 3.24 -0.64
N VAL A 332 20.49 2.68 -1.79
CA VAL A 332 19.54 1.56 -1.81
C VAL A 332 20.09 0.35 -1.06
N PHE A 333 21.37 0.01 -1.25
CA PHE A 333 22.00 -1.06 -0.49
C PHE A 333 21.90 -0.82 1.02
N LEU A 334 22.24 0.39 1.49
CA LEU A 334 22.18 0.75 2.90
C LEU A 334 20.74 0.67 3.45
N ILE A 335 19.74 1.17 2.72
CA ILE A 335 18.34 1.10 3.13
C ILE A 335 17.85 -0.34 3.16
N LEU A 336 18.25 -1.21 2.22
CA LEU A 336 17.90 -2.63 2.24
C LEU A 336 18.49 -3.34 3.46
N VAL A 337 19.75 -3.05 3.81
CA VAL A 337 20.40 -3.58 5.02
C VAL A 337 19.67 -3.12 6.28
N LEU A 338 19.34 -1.83 6.39
CA LEU A 338 18.56 -1.28 7.51
C LEU A 338 17.18 -1.94 7.58
N THR A 339 16.50 -2.11 6.45
CA THR A 339 15.17 -2.71 6.38
C THR A 339 15.22 -4.16 6.88
N TYR A 340 16.24 -4.92 6.46
CA TYR A 340 16.45 -6.27 6.96
C TYR A 340 16.78 -6.29 8.46
N GLY A 341 17.61 -5.37 8.96
CA GLY A 341 17.92 -5.27 10.39
C GLY A 341 16.69 -5.02 11.27
N PHE A 342 15.78 -4.13 10.84
CA PHE A 342 14.57 -3.78 11.60
C PHE A 342 13.41 -4.77 11.44
N TYR A 343 13.27 -5.39 10.27
CA TYR A 343 12.07 -6.14 9.89
C TYR A 343 12.33 -7.57 9.41
N GLY A 344 13.58 -7.98 9.21
CA GLY A 344 13.96 -9.22 8.55
C GLY A 344 13.81 -10.50 9.39
N ARG A 345 13.52 -10.39 10.70
CA ARG A 345 13.44 -11.55 11.62
C ARG A 345 12.43 -12.62 11.21
N ASN A 346 11.40 -12.27 10.44
CA ASN A 346 10.40 -13.21 9.92
C ASN A 346 10.75 -13.80 8.54
N GLY A 347 11.96 -13.56 8.02
CA GLY A 347 12.45 -14.02 6.72
C GLY A 347 12.53 -12.90 5.68
N ILE A 348 13.39 -13.08 4.67
CA ILE A 348 13.66 -12.06 3.63
C ILE A 348 12.39 -11.74 2.82
N TRP A 349 11.68 -12.76 2.36
CA TRP A 349 10.53 -12.60 1.47
C TRP A 349 9.18 -12.60 2.18
N THR A 350 9.15 -12.71 3.51
CA THR A 350 7.91 -12.75 4.29
C THR A 350 7.35 -11.34 4.45
N PRO A 351 6.14 -11.03 3.93
CA PRO A 351 5.51 -9.74 4.10
C PRO A 351 5.22 -9.43 5.58
N ALA A 352 4.99 -8.16 5.91
CA ALA A 352 4.49 -7.77 7.21
C ALA A 352 3.10 -8.37 7.48
N ASP A 353 2.84 -8.80 8.72
CA ASP A 353 1.61 -9.53 9.08
C ASP A 353 0.33 -8.76 8.75
N ASN A 354 0.36 -7.44 8.87
CA ASN A 354 -0.78 -6.59 8.57
C ASN A 354 -1.12 -6.58 7.07
N LEU A 355 -0.16 -6.77 6.16
CA LEU A 355 -0.42 -6.78 4.72
C LEU A 355 -1.28 -7.97 4.30
N ASN A 356 -1.04 -9.16 4.89
CA ASN A 356 -1.87 -10.34 4.61
C ASN A 356 -3.33 -10.10 5.00
N ALA A 357 -3.57 -9.45 6.14
CA ALA A 357 -4.92 -9.09 6.56
C ALA A 357 -5.55 -8.05 5.61
N LEU A 358 -4.79 -7.06 5.12
CA LEU A 358 -5.29 -6.05 4.21
C LEU A 358 -5.65 -6.62 2.83
N TRP A 359 -4.80 -7.47 2.26
CA TRP A 359 -5.02 -8.07 0.94
C TRP A 359 -6.15 -9.11 0.91
N THR A 360 -6.43 -9.76 2.06
CA THR A 360 -7.47 -10.80 2.15
C THR A 360 -8.84 -10.26 2.61
N ALA A 361 -8.86 -9.23 3.47
CA ALA A 361 -10.08 -8.73 4.11
C ALA A 361 -11.06 -8.00 3.16
N ASP A 362 -10.58 -7.44 2.05
CA ASP A 362 -11.42 -6.67 1.12
C ASP A 362 -12.16 -7.56 0.09
N ARG A 363 -11.98 -8.90 0.12
CA ARG A 363 -12.67 -9.83 -0.81
C ARG A 363 -13.78 -10.70 -0.19
N HIS A 364 -13.96 -10.67 1.13
CA HIS A 364 -14.74 -11.71 1.83
C HIS A 364 -15.93 -11.20 2.67
N ARG A 365 -16.37 -9.94 2.52
CA ARG A 365 -17.54 -9.47 3.29
C ARG A 365 -18.83 -9.51 2.47
N PRO A 366 -19.86 -10.27 2.91
CA PRO A 366 -21.19 -10.13 2.38
C PRO A 366 -21.82 -8.81 2.83
N HIS A 367 -22.51 -8.16 1.91
CA HIS A 367 -23.24 -6.92 2.19
C HIS A 367 -24.42 -7.18 3.15
N PRO A 368 -24.75 -6.22 4.04
CA PRO A 368 -26.07 -6.20 4.65
C PRO A 368 -27.08 -5.91 3.54
N HIS A 369 -28.07 -6.79 3.40
CA HIS A 369 -29.18 -6.62 2.47
C HIS A 369 -29.77 -5.21 2.61
N ARG A 370 -29.74 -4.43 1.52
CA ARG A 370 -30.66 -3.29 1.39
C ARG A 370 -32.07 -3.89 1.36
N GLY A 371 -32.88 -3.51 2.35
CA GLY A 371 -34.26 -3.97 2.49
C GLY A 371 -35.03 -3.76 1.19
N GLY A 372 -35.55 -4.86 0.65
CA GLY A 372 -36.65 -4.81 -0.31
C GLY A 372 -37.89 -4.37 0.45
N ILE A 373 -38.25 -3.09 0.32
CA ILE A 373 -39.61 -2.65 0.60
C ILE A 373 -40.49 -3.36 -0.43
N ARG A 374 -41.38 -4.23 0.07
CA ARG A 374 -42.39 -4.93 -0.72
C ARG A 374 -43.17 -3.92 -1.56
N GLN A 375 -43.28 -4.22 -2.85
CA GLN A 375 -44.26 -3.61 -3.74
C GLN A 375 -45.66 -3.89 -3.21
N GLY A 376 -46.49 -2.85 -3.17
CA GLY A 376 -47.91 -2.96 -2.86
C GLY A 376 -48.64 -3.77 -3.93
N SER A 377 -49.48 -4.71 -3.49
CA SER A 377 -50.57 -5.23 -4.29
C SER A 377 -51.83 -4.47 -3.92
N ALA A 378 -52.45 -3.85 -4.91
CA ALA A 378 -53.79 -3.29 -4.82
C ALA A 378 -54.87 -4.39 -4.90
N ALA A 379 -56.07 -4.00 -4.45
CA ALA A 379 -57.41 -4.46 -4.84
C ALA A 379 -58.16 -5.47 -3.95
N SER A 380 -59.14 -4.94 -3.20
CA SER A 380 -60.59 -5.28 -3.13
C SER A 380 -61.11 -4.64 -1.82
N ALA A 381 -61.97 -3.61 -1.79
CA ALA A 381 -63.33 -3.48 -2.30
C ALA A 381 -64.17 -4.72 -1.97
N ASP A 382 -64.88 -4.73 -0.83
CA ASP A 382 -66.34 -4.55 -0.83
C ASP A 382 -67.01 -4.69 0.55
N THR A 383 -68.02 -3.83 0.74
CA THR A 383 -69.30 -4.01 1.48
C THR A 383 -69.35 -4.15 3.01
N ALA A 384 -69.89 -3.09 3.62
CA ALA A 384 -71.12 -3.06 4.44
C ALA A 384 -71.31 -4.08 5.58
N LEU A 385 -71.17 -3.62 6.83
CA LEU A 385 -72.24 -3.24 7.77
C LEU A 385 -71.65 -2.85 9.12
#